data_AF-A0A2H1KGE9-F1
#
_entry.id   AF-A0A2H1KGE9-F1
#
_cell.length_a   1.000
_cell.length_b   1.000
_cell.length_c   1.000
_cell.angle_alpha   90.00
_cell.angle_beta   90.00
_cell.angle_gamma   90.00
#
_symmetry.space_group_name_H-M   'P 1'
#
loop_
_entity.id
_entity.type
_entity.pdbx_description
1 polymer ?
#
loop_
_entity_poly.entity_id
_entity_poly.type
_entity_poly.pdbx_seq_one_letter_code
_entity_poly.pdbx_strand_id
1 'polypeptide(L)'
;MTQTEARSPGSEKARRRRGKKLWAKRVDAAIQRDLLTDRLGITALPKGPSRTRQRVVAWALIVFVYLLGWGTSTQAAFTMLLNDGHYLRGPYTAGVFLTNLVPDALVVVAAVLGIIWFLPRTSARPAAWKTSLRTVPIYHALPLVVMLAAAGVSTIVGLETYDYPPREYPTDALVMMRAIDSAMAGPCEELALLALPVIALRRLGYSWTVVCIVASCLRVPFHMYYGWGSILFALWAIGAVFLYRRTCAIGAIVFSHALHNFVIGLDPLVPGIWQTNIIVCALAVPVLLGYLHRQRKRLRQAYARH
;
A
#
# COMPACT_ATOMS: atom_id res chain seq x y z
N MET A 1 31.20 26.31 -56.29
CA MET A 1 30.96 24.85 -56.38
C MET A 1 31.23 24.23 -55.02
N THR A 2 30.19 24.07 -54.20
CA THR A 2 30.28 23.34 -52.93
C THR A 2 30.05 21.86 -53.21
N GLN A 3 31.09 21.04 -53.05
CA GLN A 3 30.98 19.58 -53.16
C GLN A 3 30.11 19.07 -52.00
N THR A 4 28.91 18.61 -52.32
CA THR A 4 28.04 17.92 -51.39
C THR A 4 28.56 16.49 -51.24
N GLU A 5 29.43 16.25 -50.26
CA GLU A 5 29.88 14.88 -49.93
C GLU A 5 28.68 14.01 -49.55
N ALA A 6 28.37 13.04 -50.40
CA ALA A 6 27.34 12.04 -50.16
C ALA A 6 27.76 11.18 -48.95
N ARG A 7 27.11 11.39 -47.81
CA ARG A 7 27.35 10.59 -46.60
C ARG A 7 27.14 9.11 -46.89
N SER A 8 28.13 8.29 -46.57
CA SER A 8 28.03 6.85 -46.80
C SER A 8 26.85 6.25 -45.99
N PRO A 9 26.04 5.36 -46.56
CA PRO A 9 24.91 4.71 -45.88
C PRO A 9 25.28 4.01 -44.56
N GLY A 10 26.55 3.59 -44.43
CA GLY A 10 27.09 2.98 -43.22
C GLY A 10 27.14 3.95 -42.03
N SER A 11 27.47 5.22 -42.27
CA SER A 11 27.54 6.25 -41.24
C SER A 11 26.17 6.55 -40.61
N GLU A 12 25.10 6.51 -41.41
CA GLU A 12 23.74 6.78 -40.93
C GLU A 12 23.19 5.62 -40.10
N LYS A 13 23.39 4.37 -40.54
CA LYS A 13 23.00 3.18 -39.76
C LYS A 13 23.75 3.12 -38.42
N ALA A 14 25.05 3.42 -38.41
CA ALA A 14 25.85 3.49 -37.18
C ALA A 14 25.36 4.60 -36.24
N ARG A 15 25.04 5.79 -36.77
CA ARG A 15 24.49 6.91 -36.00
C ARG A 15 23.13 6.57 -35.37
N ARG A 16 22.23 5.94 -36.13
CA ARG A 16 20.92 5.47 -35.64
C ARG A 16 21.07 4.41 -34.55
N ARG A 17 21.99 3.44 -34.69
CA ARG A 17 22.28 2.42 -33.66
C ARG A 17 22.84 3.05 -32.37
N ARG A 18 23.78 4.00 -32.49
CA ARG A 18 24.35 4.72 -31.33
C ARG A 18 23.29 5.53 -30.59
N GLY A 19 22.40 6.20 -31.33
CA GLY A 19 21.25 6.92 -30.78
C GLY A 19 20.30 6.02 -29.99
N LYS A 20 19.94 4.85 -30.53
CA LYS A 20 19.08 3.87 -29.84
C LYS A 20 19.69 3.38 -28.52
N LYS A 21 21.00 3.05 -28.50
CA LYS A 21 21.70 2.56 -27.29
C LYS A 21 21.80 3.63 -26.21
N LEU A 22 22.08 4.89 -26.58
CA LEU A 22 22.09 6.01 -25.65
C LEU A 22 20.69 6.32 -25.10
N TRP A 23 19.65 6.20 -25.94
CA TRP A 23 18.27 6.37 -25.53
C TRP A 23 17.85 5.31 -24.50
N ALA A 24 18.12 4.03 -24.75
CA ALA A 24 17.82 2.95 -23.80
C ALA A 24 18.46 3.20 -22.43
N LYS A 25 19.77 3.48 -22.39
CA LYS A 25 20.49 3.80 -21.14
C LYS A 25 19.88 4.98 -20.37
N ARG A 26 19.36 6.00 -21.07
CA ARG A 26 18.76 7.19 -20.44
C ARG A 26 17.35 6.92 -19.94
N VAL A 27 16.56 6.16 -20.69
CA VAL A 27 15.24 5.69 -20.24
C VAL A 27 15.43 4.84 -18.99
N ASP A 28 16.40 3.92 -18.98
CA ASP A 28 16.76 3.14 -17.80
C ASP A 28 17.17 4.05 -16.64
N ALA A 29 18.05 5.02 -16.86
CA ALA A 29 18.47 5.95 -15.81
C ALA A 29 17.31 6.81 -15.27
N ALA A 30 16.36 7.23 -16.12
CA ALA A 30 15.19 8.00 -15.71
C ALA A 30 14.20 7.14 -14.92
N ILE A 31 13.92 5.91 -15.39
CA ILE A 31 13.10 4.93 -14.68
C ILE A 31 13.75 4.60 -13.34
N GLN A 32 15.05 4.34 -13.30
CA GLN A 32 15.79 4.09 -12.07
C GLN A 32 15.72 5.29 -11.12
N ARG A 33 15.97 6.51 -11.61
CA ARG A 33 15.84 7.72 -10.78
C ARG A 33 14.44 7.88 -10.20
N ASP A 34 13.43 7.65 -11.03
CA ASP A 34 12.06 7.63 -10.55
C ASP A 34 11.93 6.53 -9.50
N LEU A 35 12.11 5.24 -9.82
CA LEU A 35 12.00 4.10 -8.89
C LEU A 35 12.73 4.31 -7.56
N LEU A 36 13.87 5.01 -7.59
CA LEU A 36 14.69 5.32 -6.43
C LEU A 36 14.28 6.58 -5.68
N THR A 37 13.39 7.42 -6.23
CA THR A 37 12.89 8.63 -5.58
C THR A 37 12.26 8.26 -4.23
N ASP A 38 12.90 8.73 -3.17
CA ASP A 38 12.43 8.61 -1.80
C ASP A 38 12.04 10.00 -1.33
N ARG A 39 10.72 10.27 -1.25
CA ARG A 39 10.20 11.56 -0.79
C ARG A 39 10.04 11.63 0.72
N LEU A 40 10.14 10.49 1.42
CA LEU A 40 10.10 10.49 2.88
C LEU A 40 11.37 11.15 3.43
N GLY A 41 12.50 11.01 2.74
CA GLY A 41 13.74 11.70 3.10
C GLY A 41 14.27 11.31 4.47
N ILE A 42 13.86 10.14 4.99
CA ILE A 42 14.20 9.68 6.33
C ILE A 42 15.70 9.41 6.38
N THR A 43 16.40 10.23 7.16
CA THR A 43 17.82 10.05 7.40
C THR A 43 18.04 8.91 8.39
N ALA A 44 18.98 8.01 8.08
CA ALA A 44 19.32 6.94 9.01
C ALA A 44 20.06 7.50 10.24
N LEU A 45 19.85 6.89 11.40
CA LEU A 45 20.62 7.18 12.60
C LEU A 45 22.10 6.80 12.40
N PRO A 46 23.04 7.59 12.98
CA PRO A 46 24.45 7.21 13.04
C PRO A 46 24.62 5.80 13.60
N LYS A 47 25.64 5.08 13.11
CA LYS A 47 25.99 3.78 13.69
C LYS A 47 26.51 3.99 15.12
N GLY A 48 26.11 3.15 16.06
CA GLY A 48 26.54 3.20 17.45
C GLY A 48 25.60 2.43 18.39
N PRO A 49 25.95 2.31 19.69
CA PRO A 49 25.17 1.54 20.67
C PRO A 49 23.71 1.99 20.82
N SER A 50 23.45 3.30 20.68
CA SER A 50 22.12 3.88 20.71
C SER A 50 21.22 3.34 19.58
N ARG A 51 21.76 3.16 18.38
CA ARG A 51 21.03 2.58 17.24
C ARG A 51 20.67 1.12 17.49
N THR A 52 21.54 0.33 18.12
CA THR A 52 21.23 -1.07 18.46
C THR A 52 20.08 -1.17 19.46
N ARG A 53 20.10 -0.36 20.52
CA ARG A 53 18.98 -0.30 21.49
C ARG A 53 17.68 0.11 20.81
N GLN A 54 17.73 1.13 19.96
CA GLN A 54 16.54 1.58 19.22
C GLN A 54 16.02 0.55 18.21
N ARG A 55 16.89 -0.33 17.67
CA ARG A 55 16.43 -1.47 16.86
C ARG A 55 15.56 -2.42 17.67
N VAL A 56 16.02 -2.81 18.86
CA VAL A 56 15.25 -3.69 19.75
C VAL A 56 13.90 -3.06 20.08
N VAL A 57 13.90 -1.77 20.46
CA VAL A 57 12.66 -1.03 20.76
C VAL A 57 11.72 -0.96 19.55
N ALA A 58 12.23 -0.67 18.35
CA ALA A 58 11.40 -0.61 17.15
C ALA A 58 10.75 -1.95 16.83
N TRP A 59 11.51 -3.05 16.89
CA TRP A 59 10.96 -4.39 16.65
C TRP A 59 9.97 -4.80 17.71
N ALA A 60 10.29 -4.58 18.99
CA ALA A 60 9.36 -4.84 20.09
C ALA A 60 8.06 -4.06 19.92
N LEU A 61 8.15 -2.78 19.53
CA LEU A 61 6.98 -1.94 19.28
C LEU A 61 6.16 -2.42 18.09
N ILE A 62 6.79 -2.75 16.95
CA ILE A 62 6.10 -3.26 15.76
C ILE A 62 5.36 -4.57 16.10
N VAL A 63 6.03 -5.51 16.77
CA VAL A 63 5.43 -6.77 17.19
C VAL A 63 4.31 -6.55 18.20
N PHE A 64 4.52 -5.69 19.20
CA PHE A 64 3.50 -5.38 20.20
C PHE A 64 2.24 -4.77 19.57
N VAL A 65 2.38 -3.75 18.73
CA VAL A 65 1.26 -3.11 18.04
C VAL A 65 0.54 -4.11 17.13
N TYR A 66 1.30 -4.98 16.45
CA TYR A 66 0.71 -6.04 15.62
C TYR A 66 -0.11 -7.03 16.44
N LEU A 67 0.44 -7.56 17.53
CA LEU A 67 -0.26 -8.51 18.40
C LEU A 67 -1.50 -7.87 19.04
N LEU A 68 -1.40 -6.61 19.45
CA LEU A 68 -2.51 -5.84 20.00
C LEU A 68 -3.68 -5.70 19.02
N GLY A 69 -3.41 -5.41 17.74
CA GLY A 69 -4.46 -5.21 16.75
C GLY A 69 -4.94 -6.47 16.01
N TRP A 70 -4.03 -7.41 15.74
CA TRP A 70 -4.29 -8.53 14.81
C TRP A 70 -3.83 -9.89 15.32
N GLY A 71 -3.34 -10.02 16.55
CA GLY A 71 -2.92 -11.33 17.09
C GLY A 71 -4.07 -12.34 17.08
N THR A 72 -5.22 -11.96 17.62
CA THR A 72 -6.44 -12.79 17.65
C THR A 72 -7.02 -12.98 16.25
N SER A 73 -7.06 -11.94 15.43
CA SER A 73 -7.56 -12.01 14.05
C SER A 73 -6.71 -12.93 13.17
N THR A 74 -5.39 -12.97 13.40
CA THR A 74 -4.47 -13.87 12.70
C THR A 74 -4.69 -15.31 13.14
N GLN A 75 -4.84 -15.56 14.44
CA GLN A 75 -5.22 -16.88 14.93
C GLN A 75 -6.53 -17.35 14.29
N ALA A 76 -7.58 -16.53 14.32
CA ALA A 76 -8.87 -16.83 13.71
C ALA A 76 -8.75 -17.08 12.19
N ALA A 77 -7.93 -16.29 11.49
CA ALA A 77 -7.72 -16.45 10.06
C ALA A 77 -7.07 -17.80 9.71
N PHE A 78 -6.11 -18.26 10.51
CA PHE A 78 -5.52 -19.59 10.34
C PHE A 78 -6.47 -20.71 10.75
N THR A 79 -7.25 -20.53 11.82
CA THR A 79 -8.29 -21.51 12.18
C THR A 79 -9.29 -21.69 11.06
N MET A 80 -9.71 -20.59 10.41
CA MET A 80 -10.58 -20.63 9.24
C MET A 80 -9.92 -21.33 8.05
N LEU A 81 -8.68 -20.97 7.73
CA LEU A 81 -7.93 -21.60 6.64
C LEU A 81 -7.79 -23.11 6.81
N LEU A 82 -7.61 -23.58 8.05
CA LEU A 82 -7.39 -24.99 8.37
C LEU A 82 -8.68 -25.79 8.65
N ASN A 83 -9.83 -25.11 8.69
CA ASN A 83 -11.14 -25.70 8.99
C ASN A 83 -12.15 -25.42 7.86
N ASP A 84 -11.67 -25.47 6.62
CA ASP A 84 -12.46 -25.32 5.37
C ASP A 84 -13.34 -24.06 5.34
N GLY A 85 -12.86 -22.96 5.91
CA GLY A 85 -13.57 -21.67 5.95
C GLY A 85 -14.72 -21.61 6.96
N HIS A 86 -14.99 -22.67 7.72
CA HIS A 86 -16.07 -22.71 8.69
C HIS A 86 -15.71 -21.92 9.96
N TYR A 87 -16.38 -20.79 10.15
CA TYR A 87 -16.31 -20.00 11.37
C TYR A 87 -17.66 -19.34 11.66
N LEU A 88 -18.34 -19.84 12.69
CA LEU A 88 -19.63 -19.30 13.10
C LEU A 88 -19.45 -17.94 13.77
N ARG A 89 -20.21 -16.95 13.29
CA ARG A 89 -20.26 -15.62 13.90
C ARG A 89 -21.66 -15.38 14.41
N GLY A 90 -21.76 -15.07 15.70
CA GLY A 90 -23.01 -14.58 16.27
C GLY A 90 -23.40 -13.20 15.69
N PRO A 91 -24.61 -12.72 15.98
CA PRO A 91 -25.10 -11.43 15.49
C PRO A 91 -24.15 -10.29 15.83
N TYR A 92 -24.14 -9.25 15.00
CA TYR A 92 -23.43 -8.02 15.33
C TYR A 92 -24.22 -7.26 16.40
N THR A 93 -23.53 -6.76 17.43
CA THR A 93 -24.16 -6.03 18.53
C THR A 93 -23.36 -4.76 18.83
N ALA A 94 -23.98 -3.80 19.54
CA ALA A 94 -23.27 -2.61 20.01
C ALA A 94 -22.10 -2.98 20.94
N GLY A 95 -22.23 -4.06 21.72
CA GLY A 95 -21.14 -4.59 22.53
C GLY A 95 -19.94 -5.02 21.68
N VAL A 96 -20.19 -5.77 20.60
CA VAL A 96 -19.14 -6.18 19.65
C VAL A 96 -18.45 -4.98 19.02
N PHE A 97 -19.22 -3.97 18.60
CA PHE A 97 -18.69 -2.72 18.07
C PHE A 97 -17.73 -2.05 19.07
N LEU A 98 -18.15 -1.89 20.33
CA LEU A 98 -17.31 -1.29 21.38
C LEU A 98 -16.06 -2.13 21.68
N THR A 99 -16.17 -3.46 21.70
CA THR A 99 -15.03 -4.35 21.93
C THR A 99 -14.01 -4.34 20.80
N ASN A 100 -14.40 -3.96 19.58
CA ASN A 100 -13.48 -3.78 18.47
C ASN A 100 -12.87 -2.38 18.46
N LEU A 101 -13.70 -1.35 18.67
CA LEU A 101 -13.28 0.05 18.54
C LEU A 101 -12.21 0.45 19.55
N VAL A 102 -12.29 -0.06 20.78
CA VAL A 102 -11.32 0.30 21.84
C VAL A 102 -9.90 -0.21 21.49
N PRO A 103 -9.67 -1.49 21.17
CA PRO A 103 -8.40 -1.97 20.64
C PRO A 103 -7.92 -1.19 19.41
N ASP A 104 -8.81 -0.90 18.46
CA ASP A 104 -8.46 -0.14 17.26
C ASP A 104 -7.92 1.26 17.60
N ALA A 105 -8.60 1.98 18.50
CA ALA A 105 -8.14 3.27 18.97
C ALA A 105 -6.77 3.18 19.66
N LEU A 106 -6.55 2.15 20.49
CA LEU A 106 -5.26 1.91 21.15
C LEU A 106 -4.15 1.62 20.15
N VAL A 107 -4.42 0.81 19.13
CA VAL A 107 -3.47 0.52 18.03
C VAL A 107 -3.10 1.80 17.29
N VAL A 108 -4.09 2.63 16.93
CA VAL A 108 -3.84 3.91 16.26
C VAL A 108 -2.99 4.82 17.14
N VAL A 109 -3.31 4.96 18.42
CA VAL A 109 -2.54 5.78 19.36
C VAL A 109 -1.11 5.26 19.48
N ALA A 110 -0.92 3.96 19.71
CA ALA A 110 0.40 3.35 19.83
C ALA A 110 1.23 3.50 18.55
N ALA A 111 0.62 3.31 17.38
CA ALA A 111 1.26 3.51 16.09
C ALA A 111 1.67 4.97 15.87
N VAL A 112 0.79 5.93 16.16
CA VAL A 112 1.08 7.37 16.05
C VAL A 112 2.22 7.78 16.98
N LEU A 113 2.19 7.35 18.24
CA LEU A 113 3.28 7.62 19.19
C LEU A 113 4.61 7.01 18.72
N GLY A 114 4.58 5.79 18.21
CA GLY A 114 5.75 5.14 17.61
C GLY A 114 6.29 5.89 16.39
N ILE A 115 5.40 6.32 15.51
CA ILE A 115 5.75 7.13 14.34
C ILE A 115 6.42 8.42 14.79
N ILE A 116 5.82 9.17 15.72
CA ILE A 116 6.37 10.42 16.26
C ILE A 116 7.75 10.20 16.88
N TRP A 117 7.93 9.10 17.62
CA TRP A 117 9.20 8.75 18.27
C TRP A 117 10.34 8.54 17.26
N PHE A 118 10.07 7.86 16.14
CA PHE A 118 11.07 7.55 15.12
C PHE A 118 11.17 8.60 14.00
N LEU A 119 10.21 9.51 13.89
CA LEU A 119 10.21 10.55 12.87
C LEU A 119 11.34 11.55 13.12
N PRO A 120 12.26 11.76 12.17
CA PRO A 120 13.32 12.75 12.38
C PRO A 120 12.71 14.15 12.34
N ARG A 121 13.06 14.99 13.33
CA ARG A 121 12.58 16.39 13.43
C ARG A 121 12.81 17.22 12.17
N THR A 122 13.75 16.81 11.32
CA THR A 122 14.16 17.54 10.12
C THR A 122 13.60 16.97 8.82
N SER A 123 12.90 15.83 8.81
CA SER A 123 12.73 15.05 7.56
C SER A 123 11.36 14.40 7.34
N ALA A 124 10.29 15.19 7.37
CA ALA A 124 9.08 14.84 6.62
C ALA A 124 8.37 16.10 6.19
N ARG A 125 8.44 16.43 4.89
CA ARG A 125 7.50 17.41 4.33
C ARG A 125 6.20 16.67 4.05
N PRO A 126 5.06 17.10 4.62
CA PRO A 126 3.79 16.50 4.29
C PRO A 126 3.55 16.58 2.78
N ALA A 127 2.88 15.58 2.23
CA ALA A 127 2.50 15.59 0.84
C ALA A 127 1.71 16.86 0.52
N ALA A 128 2.06 17.54 -0.57
CA ALA A 128 1.22 18.60 -1.10
C ALA A 128 -0.17 18.04 -1.44
N TRP A 129 -1.23 18.82 -1.20
CA TRP A 129 -2.63 18.44 -1.46
C TRP A 129 -2.85 17.76 -2.83
N LYS A 130 -2.28 18.32 -3.91
CA LYS A 130 -2.36 17.74 -5.26
C LYS A 130 -1.76 16.33 -5.37
N THR A 131 -0.77 16.01 -4.56
CA THR A 131 -0.18 14.66 -4.48
C THR A 131 -1.12 13.73 -3.71
N SER A 132 -1.68 14.19 -2.58
CA SER A 132 -2.65 13.43 -1.79
C SER A 132 -3.88 13.06 -2.62
N LEU A 133 -4.49 14.01 -3.34
CA LEU A 133 -5.65 13.77 -4.21
C LEU A 133 -5.38 12.71 -5.29
N ARG A 134 -4.17 12.69 -5.85
CA ARG A 134 -3.78 11.67 -6.84
C ARG A 134 -3.47 10.31 -6.23
N THR A 135 -3.11 10.29 -4.95
CA THR A 135 -2.77 9.08 -4.21
C THR A 135 -4.03 8.29 -3.87
N VAL A 136 -5.13 8.98 -3.52
CA VAL A 136 -6.40 8.34 -3.13
C VAL A 136 -6.87 7.29 -4.15
N PRO A 137 -7.14 7.62 -5.43
CA PRO A 137 -7.68 6.63 -6.37
C PRO A 137 -6.66 5.53 -6.73
N ILE A 138 -5.36 5.85 -6.77
CA ILE A 138 -4.31 4.83 -7.00
C ILE A 138 -4.30 3.82 -5.87
N TYR A 139 -4.33 4.30 -4.62
CA TYR A 139 -4.36 3.41 -3.47
C TYR A 139 -5.67 2.63 -3.40
N HIS A 140 -6.79 3.25 -3.78
CA HIS A 140 -8.10 2.61 -3.75
C HIS A 140 -8.19 1.44 -4.74
N ALA A 141 -7.56 1.58 -5.91
CA ALA A 141 -7.49 0.53 -6.93
C ALA A 141 -6.55 -0.63 -6.56
N LEU A 142 -5.54 -0.38 -5.72
CA LEU A 142 -4.52 -1.36 -5.38
C LEU A 142 -5.08 -2.65 -4.73
N PRO A 143 -5.87 -2.60 -3.63
CA PRO A 143 -6.42 -3.81 -3.03
C PRO A 143 -7.34 -4.54 -4.01
N LEU A 144 -8.18 -3.83 -4.78
CA LEU A 144 -9.06 -4.44 -5.78
C LEU A 144 -8.28 -5.24 -6.83
N VAL A 145 -7.23 -4.66 -7.41
CA VAL A 145 -6.38 -5.36 -8.39
C VAL A 145 -5.73 -6.60 -7.78
N VAL A 146 -5.27 -6.51 -6.52
CA VAL A 146 -4.62 -7.62 -5.83
C VAL A 146 -5.62 -8.73 -5.48
N MET A 147 -6.84 -8.38 -5.04
CA MET A 147 -7.91 -9.35 -4.79
C MET A 147 -8.33 -10.08 -6.07
N LEU A 148 -8.50 -9.36 -7.18
CA LEU A 148 -8.80 -9.97 -8.48
C LEU A 148 -7.67 -10.89 -8.95
N ALA A 149 -6.42 -10.49 -8.76
CA ALA A 149 -5.27 -11.34 -9.06
C ALA A 149 -5.23 -12.59 -8.17
N ALA A 150 -5.49 -12.45 -6.87
CA ALA A 150 -5.56 -13.57 -5.92
C ALA A 150 -6.66 -14.56 -6.29
N ALA A 151 -7.86 -14.07 -6.60
CA ALA A 151 -8.98 -14.89 -7.07
C ALA A 151 -8.61 -15.62 -8.37
N GLY A 152 -8.12 -14.90 -9.38
CA GLY A 152 -7.75 -15.49 -10.67
C GLY A 152 -6.66 -16.55 -10.56
N VAL A 153 -5.60 -16.29 -9.78
CA VAL A 153 -4.53 -17.28 -9.54
C VAL A 153 -5.09 -18.50 -8.79
N SER A 154 -5.94 -18.29 -7.79
CA SER A 154 -6.55 -19.39 -7.05
C SER A 154 -7.41 -20.27 -7.94
N THR A 155 -8.22 -19.67 -8.82
CA THR A 155 -9.01 -20.41 -9.82
C THR A 155 -8.13 -21.21 -10.78
N ILE A 156 -7.02 -20.64 -11.27
CA ILE A 156 -6.13 -21.31 -12.23
C ILE A 156 -5.36 -22.47 -11.58
N VAL A 157 -4.91 -22.29 -10.34
CA VAL A 157 -4.06 -23.25 -9.63
C VAL A 157 -4.88 -24.27 -8.83
N GLY A 158 -6.18 -24.05 -8.65
CA GLY A 158 -7.04 -24.88 -7.82
C GLY A 158 -6.80 -24.67 -6.33
N LEU A 159 -6.49 -23.45 -5.92
CA LEU A 159 -6.40 -23.09 -4.49
C LEU A 159 -7.80 -22.80 -3.94
N GLU A 160 -8.06 -23.29 -2.74
CA GLU A 160 -9.28 -22.98 -2.02
C GLU A 160 -9.40 -21.48 -1.74
N THR A 161 -10.62 -20.97 -1.92
CA THR A 161 -11.01 -19.60 -1.63
C THR A 161 -12.24 -19.62 -0.74
N TYR A 162 -12.22 -18.80 0.31
CA TYR A 162 -13.31 -18.72 1.27
C TYR A 162 -13.90 -17.32 1.29
N ASP A 163 -15.22 -17.24 1.36
CA ASP A 163 -15.88 -15.99 1.66
C ASP A 163 -15.73 -15.64 3.13
N TYR A 164 -15.72 -14.34 3.42
CA TYR A 164 -15.78 -13.91 4.80
C TYR A 164 -17.16 -14.28 5.38
N PRO A 165 -17.24 -14.93 6.56
CA PRO A 165 -18.50 -15.46 7.04
C PRO A 165 -19.53 -14.35 7.19
N PRO A 166 -20.74 -14.53 6.63
CA PRO A 166 -21.79 -13.54 6.77
C PRO A 166 -22.11 -13.34 8.25
N ARG A 167 -22.62 -12.15 8.55
CA ARG A 167 -23.03 -11.80 9.90
C ARG A 167 -24.39 -11.13 9.85
N GLU A 168 -25.25 -11.46 10.80
CA GLU A 168 -26.57 -10.85 10.91
C GLU A 168 -26.48 -9.45 11.52
N TYR A 169 -27.28 -8.53 10.98
CA TYR A 169 -27.41 -7.15 11.44
C TYR A 169 -28.89 -6.87 11.74
N PRO A 170 -29.33 -7.01 13.00
CA PRO A 170 -30.75 -6.88 13.37
C PRO A 170 -31.38 -5.50 13.11
N THR A 171 -30.55 -4.45 12.94
CA THR A 171 -31.02 -3.08 12.73
C THR A 171 -30.09 -2.31 11.81
N ASP A 172 -30.63 -1.30 11.13
CA ASP A 172 -29.88 -0.38 10.27
C ASP A 172 -28.75 0.35 11.03
N ALA A 173 -29.00 0.71 12.29
CA ALA A 173 -28.01 1.33 13.16
C ALA A 173 -26.77 0.43 13.34
N LEU A 174 -26.96 -0.89 13.45
CA LEU A 174 -25.86 -1.85 13.58
C LEU A 174 -25.09 -2.02 12.26
N VAL A 175 -25.73 -1.88 11.11
CA VAL A 175 -25.02 -1.83 9.82
C VAL A 175 -24.15 -0.57 9.74
N MET A 176 -24.68 0.60 10.13
CA MET A 176 -23.89 1.84 10.17
C MET A 176 -22.70 1.73 11.14
N MET A 177 -22.90 1.16 12.33
CA MET A 177 -21.81 0.88 13.27
C MET A 177 -20.76 -0.04 12.65
N ARG A 178 -21.19 -1.10 11.94
CA ARG A 178 -20.27 -1.99 11.22
C ARG A 178 -19.50 -1.27 10.12
N ALA A 179 -20.13 -0.36 9.39
CA ALA A 179 -19.44 0.43 8.36
C ALA A 179 -18.35 1.33 8.97
N ILE A 180 -18.65 1.98 10.10
CA ILE A 180 -17.69 2.80 10.86
C ILE A 180 -16.54 1.94 11.39
N ASP A 181 -16.84 0.80 12.02
CA ASP A 181 -15.88 -0.20 12.48
C ASP A 181 -14.98 -0.69 11.33
N SER A 182 -15.57 -0.99 10.17
CA SER A 182 -14.81 -1.39 8.98
C SER A 182 -13.88 -0.28 8.47
N ALA A 183 -14.30 0.98 8.57
CA ALA A 183 -13.50 2.13 8.18
C ALA A 183 -12.24 2.29 9.06
N MET A 184 -12.28 1.84 10.32
CA MET A 184 -11.13 1.88 11.24
C MET A 184 -9.95 1.02 10.78
N ALA A 185 -10.17 0.03 9.93
CA ALA A 185 -9.08 -0.70 9.28
C ALA A 185 -8.11 0.23 8.53
N GLY A 186 -8.60 1.33 7.94
CA GLY A 186 -7.76 2.31 7.26
C GLY A 186 -6.70 2.94 8.17
N PRO A 187 -7.07 3.66 9.24
CA PRO A 187 -6.09 4.20 10.18
C PRO A 187 -5.31 3.11 10.92
N CYS A 188 -5.95 2.02 11.36
CA CYS A 188 -5.27 0.94 12.07
C CYS A 188 -4.16 0.31 11.21
N GLU A 189 -4.51 -0.24 10.05
CA GLU A 189 -3.56 -0.98 9.22
C GLU A 189 -2.50 -0.08 8.61
N GLU A 190 -2.87 1.09 8.09
CA GLU A 190 -1.90 1.93 7.37
C GLU A 190 -0.95 2.67 8.32
N LEU A 191 -1.37 3.00 9.54
CA LEU A 191 -0.46 3.57 10.53
C LEU A 191 0.41 2.48 11.16
N ALA A 192 -0.17 1.36 11.58
CA ALA A 192 0.54 0.31 12.32
C ALA A 192 1.38 -0.62 11.43
N LEU A 193 0.88 -1.00 10.26
CA LEU A 193 1.50 -2.04 9.42
C LEU A 193 2.30 -1.46 8.25
N LEU A 194 2.06 -0.19 7.91
CA LEU A 194 2.78 0.53 6.86
C LEU A 194 3.64 1.66 7.44
N ALA A 195 3.05 2.72 7.98
CA ALA A 195 3.79 3.93 8.32
C ALA A 195 4.81 3.70 9.45
N LEU A 196 4.42 3.04 10.55
CA LEU A 196 5.30 2.73 11.66
C LEU A 196 6.51 1.87 11.21
N PRO A 197 6.35 0.70 10.55
CA PRO A 197 7.47 -0.10 10.07
C PRO A 197 8.35 0.66 9.07
N VAL A 198 7.74 1.38 8.12
CA VAL A 198 8.50 2.19 7.15
C VAL A 198 9.36 3.22 7.88
N ILE A 199 8.78 4.01 8.78
CA ILE A 199 9.50 5.09 9.43
C ILE A 199 10.57 4.56 10.38
N ALA A 200 10.21 3.64 11.28
CA ALA A 200 11.12 3.09 12.26
C ALA A 200 12.29 2.34 11.61
N LEU A 201 12.03 1.42 10.68
CA LEU A 201 13.08 0.61 10.06
C LEU A 201 13.97 1.45 9.14
N ARG A 202 13.41 2.41 8.40
CA ARG A 202 14.24 3.32 7.57
C ARG A 202 15.07 4.26 8.42
N ARG A 203 14.55 4.76 9.54
CA ARG A 203 15.32 5.54 10.51
C ARG A 203 16.48 4.73 11.10
N LEU A 204 16.29 3.43 11.27
CA LEU A 204 17.33 2.50 11.74
C LEU A 204 18.19 1.94 10.60
N GLY A 205 18.05 2.48 9.39
CA GLY A 205 18.85 2.22 8.19
C GLY A 205 18.72 0.80 7.63
N TYR A 206 17.60 0.12 7.85
CA TYR A 206 17.26 -1.12 7.13
C TYR A 206 16.91 -0.83 5.67
N SER A 207 17.21 -1.75 4.75
CA SER A 207 16.92 -1.57 3.33
C SER A 207 15.41 -1.56 3.05
N TRP A 208 15.02 -1.01 1.89
CA TRP A 208 13.63 -1.06 1.42
C TRP A 208 13.10 -2.49 1.26
N THR A 209 13.98 -3.43 0.89
CA THR A 209 13.63 -4.86 0.82
C THR A 209 13.16 -5.39 2.18
N VAL A 210 13.88 -5.08 3.26
CA VAL A 210 13.48 -5.49 4.61
C VAL A 210 12.13 -4.87 4.98
N VAL A 211 11.92 -3.58 4.66
CA VAL A 211 10.64 -2.91 4.92
C VAL A 211 9.48 -3.59 4.17
N CYS A 212 9.67 -3.94 2.89
CA CYS A 212 8.66 -4.65 2.10
C CYS A 212 8.36 -6.04 2.66
N ILE A 213 9.40 -6.80 3.07
CA ILE A 213 9.22 -8.11 3.70
C ILE A 213 8.41 -7.97 4.98
N VAL A 214 8.79 -7.05 5.87
CA VAL A 214 8.08 -6.83 7.13
C VAL A 214 6.63 -6.42 6.89
N ALA A 215 6.38 -5.44 6.01
CA ALA A 215 5.02 -5.00 5.69
C ALA A 215 4.16 -6.16 5.15
N SER A 216 4.75 -7.05 4.34
CA SER A 216 4.06 -8.24 3.82
C SER A 216 3.78 -9.27 4.92
N CYS A 217 4.77 -9.56 5.77
CA CYS A 217 4.64 -10.48 6.91
C CYS A 217 3.63 -9.98 7.95
N LEU A 218 3.45 -8.67 8.08
CA LEU A 218 2.43 -8.09 8.94
C LEU A 218 1.05 -8.17 8.30
N ARG A 219 0.93 -7.90 7.00
CA ARG A 219 -0.38 -7.81 6.31
C ARG A 219 -1.01 -9.18 5.99
N VAL A 220 -0.23 -10.10 5.43
CA VAL A 220 -0.77 -11.37 4.91
C VAL A 220 -1.46 -12.25 5.97
N PRO A 221 -0.91 -12.45 7.20
CA PRO A 221 -1.43 -13.47 8.10
C PRO A 221 -2.90 -13.30 8.51
N PHE A 222 -3.34 -12.07 8.80
CA PHE A 222 -4.74 -11.84 9.17
C PHE A 222 -5.70 -11.82 7.98
N HIS A 223 -5.22 -11.99 6.74
CA HIS A 223 -6.03 -12.19 5.54
C HIS A 223 -6.05 -13.64 5.05
N MET A 224 -5.37 -14.55 5.73
CA MET A 224 -5.35 -15.97 5.35
C MET A 224 -6.74 -16.63 5.41
N TYR A 225 -7.73 -15.99 6.04
CA TYR A 225 -9.11 -16.46 6.04
C TYR A 225 -9.75 -16.47 4.66
N TYR A 226 -9.21 -15.79 3.64
CA TYR A 226 -9.69 -15.91 2.26
C TYR A 226 -9.11 -17.12 1.51
N GLY A 227 -8.22 -17.90 2.14
CA GLY A 227 -7.54 -19.04 1.52
C GLY A 227 -6.06 -18.78 1.18
N TRP A 228 -5.42 -19.77 0.55
CA TRP A 228 -3.98 -19.72 0.23
C TRP A 228 -3.62 -18.63 -0.79
N GLY A 229 -4.57 -18.23 -1.65
CA GLY A 229 -4.40 -17.13 -2.58
C GLY A 229 -4.06 -15.78 -1.92
N SER A 230 -4.40 -15.60 -0.64
CA SER A 230 -4.11 -14.39 0.14
C SER A 230 -2.63 -14.06 0.27
N ILE A 231 -1.72 -14.99 -0.02
CA ILE A 231 -0.28 -14.71 -0.09
C ILE A 231 0.01 -13.55 -1.07
N LEU A 232 -0.79 -13.40 -2.14
CA LEU A 232 -0.66 -12.27 -3.07
C LEU A 232 -0.97 -10.91 -2.45
N PHE A 233 -1.56 -10.85 -1.24
CA PHE A 233 -1.76 -9.59 -0.52
C PHE A 233 -0.42 -8.95 -0.09
N ALA A 234 0.68 -9.70 -0.15
CA ALA A 234 2.02 -9.13 -0.12
C ALA A 234 2.23 -8.06 -1.21
N LEU A 235 1.64 -8.22 -2.39
CA LEU A 235 1.72 -7.22 -3.47
C LEU A 235 1.00 -5.92 -3.09
N TRP A 236 -0.10 -6.01 -2.33
CA TRP A 236 -0.76 -4.83 -1.78
C TRP A 236 0.15 -4.13 -0.76
N ALA A 237 0.75 -4.85 0.18
CA ALA A 237 1.71 -4.28 1.14
C ALA A 237 2.89 -3.58 0.44
N ILE A 238 3.49 -4.24 -0.55
CA ILE A 238 4.61 -3.70 -1.34
C ILE A 238 4.18 -2.45 -2.12
N GLY A 239 3.01 -2.48 -2.76
CA GLY A 239 2.45 -1.35 -3.47
C GLY A 239 2.17 -0.16 -2.55
N ALA A 240 1.70 -0.42 -1.33
CA ALA A 240 1.49 0.59 -0.30
C ALA A 240 2.81 1.23 0.16
N VAL A 241 3.84 0.43 0.44
CA VAL A 241 5.20 0.90 0.77
C VAL A 241 5.76 1.77 -0.35
N PHE A 242 5.64 1.33 -1.60
CA PHE A 242 6.11 2.09 -2.75
C PHE A 242 5.36 3.40 -2.89
N LEU A 243 4.03 3.38 -2.80
CA LEU A 243 3.21 4.58 -2.93
C LEU A 243 3.56 5.57 -1.81
N TYR A 244 3.66 5.11 -0.56
CA TYR A 244 4.00 5.96 0.56
C TYR A 244 5.40 6.58 0.42
N ARG A 245 6.40 5.77 0.04
CA ARG A 245 7.76 6.26 -0.27
C ARG A 245 7.76 7.36 -1.33
N ARG A 246 6.89 7.25 -2.34
CA ARG A 246 6.83 8.20 -3.46
C ARG A 246 6.03 9.45 -3.18
N THR A 247 4.99 9.36 -2.37
CA THR A 247 4.02 10.44 -2.21
C THR A 247 4.18 11.17 -0.90
N CYS A 248 4.70 10.50 0.15
CA CYS A 248 4.66 10.94 1.54
C CYS A 248 3.21 11.23 2.01
N ALA A 249 2.21 10.63 1.37
CA ALA A 249 0.80 10.96 1.56
C ALA A 249 0.08 9.91 2.42
N ILE A 250 0.58 9.65 3.63
CA ILE A 250 -0.01 8.62 4.51
C ILE A 250 -1.49 8.88 4.81
N GLY A 251 -1.88 10.13 5.04
CA GLY A 251 -3.30 10.47 5.27
C GLY A 251 -4.20 10.14 4.09
N ALA A 252 -3.71 10.27 2.85
CA ALA A 252 -4.48 9.89 1.66
C ALA A 252 -4.61 8.37 1.51
N ILE A 253 -3.58 7.63 1.92
CA ILE A 253 -3.59 6.15 1.95
C ILE A 253 -4.59 5.66 2.99
N VAL A 254 -4.50 6.17 4.23
CA VAL A 254 -5.45 5.91 5.34
C VAL A 254 -6.88 6.20 4.90
N PHE A 255 -7.14 7.40 4.37
CA PHE A 255 -8.48 7.80 3.94
C PHE A 255 -9.01 6.90 2.83
N SER A 256 -8.18 6.58 1.83
CA SER A 256 -8.59 5.74 0.70
C SER A 256 -8.97 4.33 1.14
N HIS A 257 -8.21 3.75 2.08
CA HIS A 257 -8.54 2.45 2.68
C HIS A 257 -9.83 2.54 3.52
N ALA A 258 -9.92 3.51 4.42
CA ALA A 258 -11.10 3.70 5.27
C ALA A 258 -12.37 3.85 4.42
N LEU A 259 -12.31 4.64 3.35
CA LEU A 259 -13.41 4.82 2.41
C LEU A 259 -13.81 3.50 1.73
N HIS A 260 -12.85 2.69 1.29
CA HIS A 260 -13.11 1.40 0.63
C HIS A 260 -13.92 0.48 1.54
N ASN A 261 -13.48 0.33 2.79
CA ASN A 261 -14.11 -0.57 3.75
C ASN A 261 -15.43 -0.01 4.29
N PHE A 262 -15.53 1.31 4.44
CA PHE A 262 -16.79 1.98 4.81
C PHE A 262 -17.88 1.72 3.77
N VAL A 263 -17.56 1.89 2.49
CA VAL A 263 -18.48 1.63 1.37
C VAL A 263 -18.92 0.17 1.36
N ILE A 264 -17.99 -0.78 1.51
CA ILE A 264 -18.34 -2.21 1.60
C ILE A 264 -19.26 -2.49 2.79
N GLY A 265 -18.96 -1.89 3.95
CA GLY A 265 -19.77 -2.06 5.15
C GLY A 265 -21.19 -1.50 5.06
N LEU A 266 -21.44 -0.55 4.15
CA LEU A 266 -22.76 0.04 3.90
C LEU A 266 -23.64 -0.78 2.94
N ASP A 267 -23.11 -1.80 2.28
CA ASP A 267 -23.87 -2.55 1.26
C ASP A 267 -25.21 -3.12 1.76
N PRO A 268 -25.34 -3.63 3.00
CA PRO A 268 -26.65 -4.09 3.49
C PRO A 268 -27.70 -2.97 3.61
N LEU A 269 -27.29 -1.71 3.80
CA LEU A 269 -28.20 -0.56 3.86
C LEU A 269 -28.50 0.02 2.48
N VAL A 270 -27.49 0.03 1.60
CA VAL A 270 -27.59 0.60 0.26
C VAL A 270 -27.05 -0.44 -0.72
N PRO A 271 -27.87 -1.43 -1.11
CA PRO A 271 -27.43 -2.51 -1.99
C PRO A 271 -26.84 -1.97 -3.29
N GLY A 272 -25.62 -2.39 -3.60
CA GLY A 272 -24.90 -1.94 -4.80
C GLY A 272 -24.04 -0.70 -4.60
N ILE A 273 -24.01 -0.10 -3.40
CA ILE A 273 -23.13 1.04 -3.10
C ILE A 273 -21.65 0.71 -3.31
N TRP A 274 -21.26 -0.57 -3.22
CA TRP A 274 -19.91 -1.04 -3.54
C TRP A 274 -19.46 -0.69 -4.97
N GLN A 275 -20.38 -0.46 -5.91
CA GLN A 275 -20.05 0.02 -7.26
C GLN A 275 -19.34 1.38 -7.22
N THR A 276 -19.53 2.19 -6.18
CA THR A 276 -18.78 3.43 -5.98
C THR A 276 -17.28 3.17 -5.84
N ASN A 277 -16.85 2.03 -5.25
CA ASN A 277 -15.45 1.64 -5.22
C ASN A 277 -14.90 1.42 -6.64
N ILE A 278 -15.68 0.81 -7.55
CA ILE A 278 -15.28 0.66 -8.97
C ILE A 278 -15.10 2.03 -9.62
N ILE A 279 -16.03 2.96 -9.39
CA ILE A 279 -15.95 4.33 -9.93
C ILE A 279 -14.68 5.03 -9.43
N VAL A 280 -14.37 4.94 -8.13
CA VAL A 280 -13.14 5.51 -7.56
C VAL A 280 -11.89 4.83 -8.16
N CYS A 281 -11.92 3.52 -8.38
CA CYS A 281 -10.84 2.81 -9.07
C CYS A 281 -10.65 3.30 -10.51
N ALA A 282 -11.74 3.57 -11.23
CA ALA A 282 -11.67 4.10 -12.59
C ALA A 282 -10.97 5.47 -12.65
N LEU A 283 -11.07 6.28 -11.58
CA LEU A 283 -10.34 7.55 -11.46
C LEU A 283 -8.81 7.36 -11.36
N ALA A 284 -8.30 6.16 -11.06
CA ALA A 284 -6.86 5.89 -11.08
C ALA A 284 -6.29 5.96 -12.50
N VAL A 285 -7.07 5.55 -13.51
CA VAL A 285 -6.66 5.53 -14.93
C VAL A 285 -6.20 6.89 -15.43
N PRO A 286 -7.01 7.99 -15.37
CA PRO A 286 -6.57 9.30 -15.84
C PRO A 286 -5.38 9.84 -15.03
N VAL A 287 -5.27 9.51 -13.74
CA VAL A 287 -4.10 9.90 -12.91
C VAL A 287 -2.83 9.23 -13.42
N LEU A 288 -2.88 7.93 -13.69
CA LEU A 288 -1.76 7.15 -14.24
C LEU A 288 -1.40 7.61 -15.66
N LEU A 289 -2.39 7.79 -16.54
CA LEU A 289 -2.17 8.32 -17.90
C LEU A 289 -1.53 9.71 -17.87
N GLY A 290 -2.02 10.60 -17.01
CA GLY A 290 -1.44 11.92 -16.82
C GLY A 290 -0.01 11.87 -16.28
N TYR A 291 0.31 10.90 -15.41
CA TYR A 291 1.67 10.65 -14.95
C TYR A 291 2.58 10.19 -16.11
N LEU A 292 2.15 9.18 -16.85
CA LEU A 292 2.88 8.64 -18.01
C LEU A 292 3.11 9.72 -19.09
N HIS A 293 2.11 10.55 -19.37
CA HIS A 293 2.22 11.65 -20.31
C HIS A 293 3.28 12.67 -19.88
N ARG A 294 3.29 13.07 -18.59
CA ARG A 294 4.32 13.98 -18.06
C ARG A 294 5.71 13.39 -18.14
N GLN A 295 5.86 12.09 -17.86
CA GLN A 295 7.15 11.41 -17.99
C GLN A 295 7.63 11.38 -19.44
N ARG A 296 6.74 11.06 -20.38
CA ARG A 296 7.03 11.13 -21.82
C ARG A 296 7.48 12.52 -22.26
N LYS A 297 6.81 13.58 -21.78
CA LYS A 297 7.19 14.98 -22.08
C LYS A 297 8.58 15.32 -21.55
N ARG A 298 8.91 14.93 -20.32
CA ARG A 298 10.25 15.13 -19.72
C ARG A 298 11.34 14.43 -20.53
N LEU A 299 11.10 13.18 -20.93
CA LEU A 299 12.03 12.43 -21.77
C LEU A 299 12.24 13.11 -23.14
N ARG A 300 11.19 13.65 -23.76
CA ARG A 300 11.30 14.41 -25.02
C ARG A 300 12.06 15.72 -24.86
N GLN A 301 11.82 16.47 -23.79
CA GLN A 301 12.54 17.72 -23.52
C GLN A 301 14.02 17.47 -23.23
N ALA A 302 14.35 16.38 -22.52
CA ALA A 302 15.73 15.95 -22.32
C ALA A 302 16.40 15.51 -23.62
N TYR A 303 15.62 15.06 -24.62
CA TYR A 303 16.13 14.73 -25.95
C TYR A 303 16.42 15.98 -26.78
N ALA A 304 15.52 16.98 -26.79
CA ALA A 304 15.62 18.15 -27.66
C ALA A 304 16.73 19.16 -27.28
N ARG A 305 17.32 19.07 -26.09
CA ARG A 305 18.43 19.94 -25.65
C ARG A 305 19.81 19.46 -26.11
N HIS A 306 19.86 18.49 -27.02
CA HIS A 306 21.08 17.86 -27.54
C HIS A 306 20.97 17.66 -29.05
#